data_AF-A0A430R060-F1
#
_entry.id   AF-A0A430R060-F1
#
_cell.length_a   1.000
_cell.length_b   1.000
_cell.length_c   1.000
_cell.angle_alpha   90.00
_cell.angle_beta   90.00
_cell.angle_gamma   90.00
#
_symmetry.space_group_name_H-M   'P 1'
#
loop_
_entity.id
_entity.type
_entity.pdbx_description
1 polymer ?
#
loop_
_entity_poly.entity_id
_entity_poly.type
_entity_poly.pdbx_seq_one_letter_code
_entity_poly.pdbx_strand_id
1 'polypeptide(L)'
;MLRTLGGLFLEGAPFAKRRPLLLLAYLLLEGPASRRFLSELFWPRAQDAHNSLSVALSALRRLGVQVEGVEVVEAHGEVDARLLLQALKEEALERARDLYRGRFLEGADDGLPEELEEWVWATRERLALSLWEGHRRRARRLKALGEPEEAHRLEALALALPGVKEVASEGDEDEDPPLDGACRRLFHAIALVGLPQAAAVFKPKPEALETLWQRGFLDGRGEAAFRPPLNLEARQTALELARHLPLAQA
;
A
#
# COMPACT_ATOMS: atom_id res chain seq x y z
N MET A 1 13.58 10.45 -4.69
CA MET A 1 12.21 9.91 -4.83
C MET A 1 11.22 11.06 -5.01
N LEU A 2 10.18 10.88 -5.83
CA LEU A 2 9.07 11.83 -5.96
C LEU A 2 8.05 11.60 -4.84
N ARG A 3 7.71 12.68 -4.13
CA ARG A 3 6.63 12.69 -3.13
C ARG A 3 5.36 13.25 -3.74
N THR A 4 4.29 12.48 -3.61
CA THR A 4 2.96 12.79 -4.14
C THR A 4 1.86 12.61 -3.10
N LEU A 5 2.13 11.99 -1.94
CA LEU A 5 1.15 11.78 -0.87
C LEU A 5 1.31 12.87 0.19
N GLY A 6 0.33 13.76 0.32
CA GLY A 6 0.38 14.93 1.22
C GLY A 6 1.15 16.14 0.66
N GLY A 7 1.36 16.18 -0.67
CA GLY A 7 2.06 17.27 -1.35
C GLY A 7 2.68 16.82 -2.66
N LEU A 8 3.37 17.73 -3.36
CA LEU A 8 4.11 17.43 -4.59
C LEU A 8 5.52 18.03 -4.57
N PHE A 9 6.54 17.21 -4.39
CA PHE A 9 7.94 17.64 -4.41
C PHE A 9 8.90 16.49 -4.71
N LEU A 10 10.09 16.83 -5.21
CA LEU A 10 11.18 15.88 -5.44
C LEU A 10 12.17 15.94 -4.28
N GLU A 11 12.40 14.82 -3.59
CA GLU A 11 13.38 14.78 -2.50
C GLU A 11 14.79 15.11 -2.99
N GLY A 12 15.53 15.89 -2.18
CA GLY A 12 16.91 16.27 -2.49
C GLY A 12 17.05 17.42 -3.51
N ALA A 13 15.94 17.99 -4.00
CA ALA A 13 15.97 19.12 -4.93
C ALA A 13 15.06 20.27 -4.45
N PRO A 14 15.54 21.52 -4.35
CA PRO A 14 14.70 22.69 -4.09
C PRO A 14 13.98 23.10 -5.38
N PHE A 15 13.14 22.21 -5.93
CA PHE A 15 12.41 22.42 -7.15
C PHE A 15 10.92 22.50 -6.88
N ALA A 16 10.33 23.67 -7.10
CA ALA A 16 8.92 23.95 -6.79
C ALA A 16 8.05 24.10 -8.04
N LYS A 17 8.58 23.87 -9.26
CA LYS A 17 7.73 24.00 -10.46
C LYS A 17 6.78 22.81 -10.51
N ARG A 18 5.52 23.12 -10.23
CA ARG A 18 4.42 22.16 -10.10
C ARG A 18 4.17 21.34 -11.37
N ARG A 19 4.00 21.97 -12.54
CA ARG A 19 3.70 21.25 -13.79
C ARG A 19 4.74 20.18 -14.17
N PRO A 20 6.05 20.46 -14.16
CA PRO A 20 7.05 19.42 -14.41
C PRO A 20 7.00 18.27 -13.40
N LEU A 21 6.77 18.55 -12.10
CA LEU A 21 6.63 17.50 -11.10
C LEU A 21 5.36 16.66 -11.31
N LEU A 22 4.26 17.28 -11.73
CA LEU A 22 3.02 16.58 -12.07
C LEU A 22 3.21 15.68 -13.30
N LEU A 23 3.93 16.17 -14.31
CA LEU A 23 4.31 15.38 -15.48
C LEU A 23 5.15 14.17 -15.08
N LEU A 24 6.10 14.36 -14.17
CA LEU A 24 6.87 13.26 -13.63
C LEU A 24 5.99 12.27 -12.86
N ALA A 25 5.05 12.75 -12.03
CA ALA A 25 4.10 11.89 -11.32
C ALA A 25 3.27 11.03 -12.29
N TYR A 26 2.76 11.65 -13.36
CA TYR A 26 2.01 10.97 -14.40
C TYR A 26 2.83 9.87 -15.08
N LEU A 27 4.03 10.19 -15.57
CA LEU A 27 4.91 9.21 -16.23
C LEU A 27 5.35 8.09 -15.28
N LEU A 28 5.61 8.42 -14.00
CA LEU A 28 5.94 7.45 -12.96
C LEU A 28 4.73 6.67 -12.43
N LEU A 29 3.50 6.89 -12.90
CA LEU A 29 2.34 6.10 -12.48
C LEU A 29 1.71 5.38 -13.65
N GLU A 30 1.44 6.10 -14.75
CA GLU A 30 0.81 5.58 -15.96
C GLU A 30 1.81 4.95 -16.94
N GLY A 31 3.09 5.32 -16.84
CA GLY A 31 4.15 4.81 -17.70
C GLY A 31 4.38 5.64 -18.97
N PRO A 32 5.01 5.04 -20.00
CA PRO A 32 5.40 5.75 -21.22
C PRO A 32 4.19 6.31 -21.99
N ALA A 33 4.30 7.54 -22.50
CA ALA A 33 3.23 8.20 -23.24
C ALA A 33 3.75 9.04 -24.41
N SER A 34 2.95 9.21 -25.47
CA SER A 34 3.36 10.02 -26.63
C SER A 34 3.51 11.50 -26.26
N ARG A 35 4.47 12.19 -26.87
CA ARG A 35 4.70 13.63 -26.65
C ARG A 35 3.50 14.47 -27.03
N ARG A 36 2.81 14.08 -28.10
CA ARG A 36 1.58 14.74 -28.54
C ARG A 36 0.53 14.70 -27.44
N PHE A 37 0.21 13.50 -26.96
CA PHE A 37 -0.73 13.30 -25.87
C PHE A 37 -0.33 14.09 -24.62
N LEU A 38 0.94 13.99 -24.19
CA LEU A 38 1.42 14.73 -23.01
C LEU A 38 1.32 16.25 -23.18
N SER A 39 1.58 16.78 -24.38
CA SER A 39 1.46 18.21 -24.64
C SER A 39 0.01 18.70 -24.61
N GLU A 40 -0.91 17.91 -25.19
CA GLU A 40 -2.34 18.20 -25.20
C GLU A 40 -2.92 18.13 -23.78
N LEU A 41 -2.59 17.08 -23.02
CA LEU A 41 -3.07 16.86 -21.65
C LEU A 41 -2.59 17.95 -20.67
N PHE A 42 -1.30 18.30 -20.70
CA PHE A 42 -0.72 19.23 -19.72
C PHE A 42 -0.79 20.70 -20.13
N TRP A 43 -0.88 21.01 -21.42
CA TRP A 43 -0.89 22.38 -21.95
C TRP A 43 -1.94 22.60 -23.05
N PRO A 44 -3.23 22.24 -22.84
CA PRO A 44 -4.25 22.28 -23.89
C PRO A 44 -4.53 23.68 -24.44
N ARG A 45 -4.27 24.72 -23.65
CA ARG A 45 -4.50 26.13 -24.00
C ARG A 45 -3.22 26.91 -24.30
N ALA A 46 -2.06 26.25 -24.38
CA ALA A 46 -0.81 26.93 -24.69
C ALA A 46 -0.72 27.24 -26.19
N GLN A 47 -0.16 28.41 -26.52
CA GLN A 47 0.13 28.76 -27.92
C GLN A 47 1.11 27.77 -28.58
N ASP A 48 2.06 27.24 -27.80
CA ASP A 48 2.97 26.18 -28.22
C ASP A 48 3.11 25.13 -27.08
N ALA A 49 2.23 24.13 -27.12
CA ALA A 49 2.19 23.05 -26.14
C ALA A 49 3.44 22.14 -26.20
N HIS A 50 3.97 21.89 -27.40
CA HIS A 50 5.16 21.05 -27.61
C HIS A 50 6.43 21.69 -27.04
N ASN A 51 6.61 23.00 -27.23
CA ASN A 51 7.72 23.73 -26.61
C ASN A 51 7.57 23.74 -25.09
N SER A 52 6.35 23.96 -24.58
CA SER A 52 6.08 23.92 -23.13
C SER A 52 6.44 22.56 -22.50
N LEU A 53 6.07 21.45 -23.16
CA LEU A 53 6.48 20.11 -22.78
C LEU A 53 8.01 19.97 -22.81
N SER A 54 8.66 20.43 -23.87
CA SER A 54 10.13 20.35 -24.02
C SER A 54 10.87 21.06 -22.88
N VAL A 55 10.38 22.25 -22.48
CA VAL A 55 10.92 23.02 -21.35
C VAL A 55 10.73 22.27 -20.03
N ALA A 56 9.57 21.65 -19.82
CA ALA A 56 9.29 20.86 -18.62
C ALA A 56 10.22 19.63 -18.53
N LEU A 57 10.37 18.87 -19.62
CA LEU A 57 11.26 17.71 -19.68
C LEU A 57 12.72 18.11 -19.48
N SER A 58 13.16 19.21 -20.08
CA SER A 58 14.51 19.77 -19.87
C SER A 58 14.74 20.14 -18.40
N ALA A 59 13.74 20.74 -17.74
CA ALA A 59 13.82 21.06 -16.32
C ALA A 59 13.97 19.79 -15.46
N LEU A 60 13.22 18.73 -15.74
CA LEU A 60 13.33 17.45 -15.03
C LEU A 60 14.71 16.82 -15.21
N ARG A 61 15.24 16.79 -16.45
CA ARG A 61 16.58 16.24 -16.72
C ARG A 61 17.69 16.98 -15.96
N ARG A 62 17.57 18.31 -15.81
CA ARG A 62 18.53 19.10 -15.00
C ARG A 62 18.50 18.75 -13.51
N LEU A 63 17.43 18.17 -13.02
CA LEU A 63 17.31 17.67 -11.64
C LEU A 63 17.85 16.24 -11.49
N GLY A 64 18.45 15.67 -12.53
CA GLY A 64 18.95 14.30 -12.52
C GLY A 64 17.86 13.24 -12.69
N VAL A 65 16.64 13.64 -13.04
CA VAL A 65 15.56 12.68 -13.35
C VAL A 65 15.85 12.02 -14.70
N GLN A 66 15.81 10.69 -14.72
CA GLN A 66 15.97 9.90 -15.93
C GLN A 66 14.69 9.98 -16.77
N VAL A 67 14.72 10.79 -17.83
CA VAL A 67 13.60 11.00 -18.74
C VAL A 67 14.08 10.82 -20.19
N GLU A 68 13.56 9.79 -20.84
CA GLU A 68 14.04 9.29 -22.12
C GLU A 68 12.95 9.32 -23.19
N GLY A 69 13.37 9.13 -24.45
CA GLY A 69 12.48 8.98 -25.59
C GLY A 69 12.20 10.25 -26.39
N VAL A 70 12.00 10.05 -27.70
CA VAL A 70 11.83 11.12 -28.70
C VAL A 70 10.38 11.35 -29.07
N GLU A 71 9.59 10.31 -29.37
CA GLU A 71 8.16 10.43 -29.67
C GLU A 71 7.29 9.92 -28.53
N VAL A 72 7.73 8.83 -27.89
CA VAL A 72 7.20 8.31 -26.64
C VAL A 72 8.16 8.72 -25.54
N VAL A 73 7.66 9.33 -24.48
CA VAL A 73 8.44 9.76 -23.33
C VAL A 73 8.22 8.79 -22.19
N GLU A 74 9.31 8.38 -21.56
CA GLU A 74 9.32 7.54 -20.36
C GLU A 74 10.12 8.24 -19.26
N ALA A 75 9.75 8.01 -18.01
CA ALA A 75 10.52 8.45 -16.85
C ALA A 75 10.79 7.27 -15.91
N HIS A 76 11.98 7.25 -15.33
CA HIS A 76 12.39 6.26 -14.35
C HIS A 76 12.64 6.92 -12.99
N GLY A 77 12.22 6.22 -11.93
CA GLY A 77 12.39 6.67 -10.56
C GLY A 77 11.34 6.09 -9.62
N GLU A 78 11.55 6.35 -8.33
CA GLU A 78 10.61 5.97 -7.28
C GLU A 78 9.60 7.09 -7.04
N VAL A 79 8.33 6.70 -6.86
CA VAL A 79 7.23 7.56 -6.44
C VAL A 79 6.51 6.91 -5.26
N ASP A 80 6.26 7.67 -4.20
CA ASP A 80 5.66 7.19 -2.96
C ASP A 80 4.28 6.54 -3.15
N ALA A 81 3.44 7.04 -4.06
CA ALA A 81 2.16 6.42 -4.39
C ALA A 81 2.30 4.99 -4.94
N ARG A 82 3.33 4.70 -5.74
CA ARG A 82 3.60 3.33 -6.22
C ARG A 82 4.14 2.45 -5.10
N LEU A 83 5.02 2.99 -4.26
CA LEU A 83 5.53 2.29 -3.08
C LEU A 83 4.42 1.95 -2.08
N LEU A 84 3.41 2.82 -1.94
CA LEU A 84 2.23 2.59 -1.12
C LEU A 84 1.42 1.39 -1.65
N LEU A 85 1.10 1.38 -2.95
CA LEU A 85 0.38 0.27 -3.57
C LEU A 85 1.15 -1.04 -3.44
N GLN A 86 2.48 -1.00 -3.59
CA GLN A 86 3.33 -2.17 -3.37
C GLN A 86 3.28 -2.64 -1.91
N ALA A 87 3.40 -1.74 -0.93
CA ALA A 87 3.32 -2.09 0.49
C ALA A 87 1.96 -2.71 0.85
N LEU A 88 0.87 -2.21 0.27
CA LEU A 88 -0.47 -2.78 0.45
C LEU A 88 -0.61 -4.18 -0.17
N LYS A 89 0.01 -4.41 -1.33
CA LYS A 89 0.07 -5.72 -1.98
C LYS A 89 0.89 -6.73 -1.17
N GLU A 90 1.97 -6.27 -0.55
CA GLU A 90 2.85 -7.05 0.33
C GLU A 90 2.29 -7.17 1.77
N GLU A 91 1.08 -6.65 2.02
CA GLU A 91 0.43 -6.58 3.33
C GLU A 91 1.26 -5.91 4.45
N ALA A 92 2.24 -5.09 4.05
CA ALA A 92 3.05 -4.26 4.94
C ALA A 92 2.30 -2.99 5.33
N LEU A 93 1.21 -3.16 6.09
CA LEU A 93 0.26 -2.10 6.41
C LEU A 93 0.89 -0.94 7.21
N GLU A 94 1.84 -1.24 8.07
CA GLU A 94 2.61 -0.25 8.83
C GLU A 94 3.41 0.65 7.88
N ARG A 95 4.14 0.05 6.93
CA ARG A 95 4.87 0.78 5.88
C ARG A 95 3.92 1.59 4.99
N ALA A 96 2.76 1.03 4.64
CA ALA A 96 1.75 1.72 3.86
C ALA A 96 1.26 3.01 4.56
N ARG A 97 1.03 2.94 5.88
CA ARG A 97 0.64 4.09 6.71
C ARG A 97 1.74 5.15 6.79
N ASP A 98 3.01 4.75 6.92
CA ASP A 98 4.14 5.70 6.95
C ASP A 98 4.34 6.44 5.62
N LEU A 99 3.98 5.80 4.50
CA LEU A 99 4.01 6.38 3.16
C LEU A 99 2.83 7.34 2.93
N TYR A 100 1.65 7.03 3.47
CA TYR A 100 0.44 7.83 3.27
C TYR A 100 0.36 9.05 4.18
N ARG A 101 1.02 10.13 3.78
CA ARG A 101 1.10 11.38 4.55
C ARG A 101 -0.02 12.39 4.29
N GLY A 102 -0.91 12.07 3.36
CA GLY A 102 -2.01 12.92 2.92
C GLY A 102 -2.54 12.47 1.58
N ARG A 103 -3.50 13.22 1.03
CA ARG A 103 -4.11 12.88 -0.25
C ARG A 103 -3.09 13.03 -1.38
N PHE A 104 -3.30 12.28 -2.46
CA PHE A 104 -2.48 12.41 -3.66
C PHE A 104 -2.53 13.86 -4.19
N LEU A 105 -1.37 14.49 -4.37
CA LEU A 105 -1.19 15.86 -4.85
C LEU A 105 -1.94 16.91 -4.03
N GLU A 106 -2.09 16.68 -2.73
CA GLU A 106 -2.72 17.63 -1.81
C GLU A 106 -2.05 19.03 -1.89
N GLY A 107 -2.85 20.06 -2.18
CA GLY A 107 -2.36 21.44 -2.36
C GLY A 107 -1.59 21.67 -3.66
N ALA A 108 -1.55 20.68 -4.55
CA ALA A 108 -0.87 20.72 -5.84
C ALA A 108 -1.81 20.34 -7.01
N ASP A 109 -3.11 20.59 -6.85
CA ASP A 109 -4.19 20.29 -7.79
C ASP A 109 -4.98 21.51 -8.29
N ASP A 110 -4.69 22.73 -7.83
CA ASP A 110 -5.35 23.96 -8.33
C ASP A 110 -5.10 24.27 -9.83
N GLY A 111 -6.13 24.63 -10.58
CA GLY A 111 -5.96 25.14 -11.96
C GLY A 111 -5.40 24.12 -12.96
N LEU A 112 -5.65 22.84 -12.73
CA LEU A 112 -5.38 21.78 -13.71
C LEU A 112 -6.39 21.84 -14.87
N PRO A 113 -5.98 21.41 -16.08
CA PRO A 113 -6.94 21.02 -17.12
C PRO A 113 -7.90 19.93 -16.62
N GLU A 114 -9.13 19.92 -17.15
CA GLU A 114 -10.20 19.00 -16.77
C GLU A 114 -9.75 17.52 -16.80
N GLU A 115 -9.17 17.08 -17.91
CA GLU A 115 -8.65 15.70 -18.06
C GLU A 115 -7.58 15.34 -17.01
N LEU A 116 -6.74 16.31 -16.61
CA LEU A 116 -5.75 16.09 -15.56
C LEU A 116 -6.39 16.08 -14.18
N GLU A 117 -7.38 16.93 -13.94
CA GLU A 117 -8.14 16.94 -12.69
C GLU A 117 -8.85 15.59 -12.50
N GLU A 118 -9.52 15.07 -13.52
CA GLU A 118 -10.14 13.74 -13.51
C GLU A 118 -9.13 12.63 -13.17
N TRP A 119 -7.94 12.65 -13.80
CA TRP A 119 -6.87 11.70 -13.48
C TRP A 119 -6.42 11.79 -12.01
N VAL A 120 -6.30 13.01 -11.45
CA VAL A 120 -5.97 13.22 -10.04
C VAL A 120 -7.06 12.65 -9.13
N TRP A 121 -8.33 12.91 -9.43
CA TRP A 121 -9.47 12.39 -8.67
C TRP A 121 -9.53 10.85 -8.71
N ALA A 122 -9.45 10.25 -9.89
CA ALA A 122 -9.43 8.80 -10.05
C ALA A 122 -8.25 8.16 -9.32
N THR A 123 -7.08 8.81 -9.33
CA THR A 123 -5.91 8.34 -8.60
C THR A 123 -6.09 8.43 -7.09
N ARG A 124 -6.70 9.51 -6.58
CA ARG A 124 -7.05 9.65 -5.15
C ARG A 124 -8.00 8.55 -4.70
N GLU A 125 -9.08 8.33 -5.44
CA GLU A 125 -10.07 7.30 -5.14
C GLU A 125 -9.44 5.92 -5.11
N ARG A 126 -8.67 5.57 -6.14
CA ARG A 126 -7.94 4.29 -6.22
C ARG A 126 -7.02 4.06 -5.03
N LEU A 127 -6.23 5.06 -4.63
CA LEU A 127 -5.30 4.95 -3.51
C LEU A 127 -6.05 4.82 -2.17
N ALA A 128 -7.09 5.61 -1.96
CA ALA A 128 -7.92 5.56 -0.77
C ALA A 128 -8.66 4.22 -0.64
N LEU A 129 -9.20 3.70 -1.74
CA LEU A 129 -9.88 2.41 -1.77
C LEU A 129 -8.91 1.28 -1.47
N SER A 130 -7.70 1.31 -2.07
CA SER A 130 -6.66 0.32 -1.80
C SER A 130 -6.25 0.31 -0.32
N LEU A 131 -6.16 1.49 0.31
CA LEU A 131 -5.90 1.62 1.74
C LEU A 131 -7.04 1.00 2.56
N TRP A 132 -8.29 1.35 2.25
CA TRP A 132 -9.46 0.81 2.93
C TRP A 132 -9.47 -0.72 2.88
N GLU A 133 -9.36 -1.28 1.68
CA GLU A 133 -9.36 -2.73 1.47
C GLU A 133 -8.21 -3.42 2.19
N GLY A 134 -7.00 -2.84 2.20
CA GLY A 134 -5.86 -3.36 2.93
C GLY A 134 -6.10 -3.44 4.44
N HIS A 135 -6.60 -2.37 5.04
CA HIS A 135 -6.95 -2.35 6.47
C HIS A 135 -8.07 -3.33 6.79
N ARG A 136 -9.08 -3.38 5.93
CA ARG A 136 -10.25 -4.23 6.11
C ARG A 136 -9.94 -5.72 5.99
N ARG A 137 -9.07 -6.13 5.06
CA ARG A 137 -8.54 -7.51 5.00
C ARG A 137 -7.85 -7.89 6.30
N ARG A 138 -7.00 -7.01 6.86
CA ARG A 138 -6.34 -7.26 8.15
C ARG A 138 -7.33 -7.30 9.31
N ALA A 139 -8.31 -6.40 9.34
CA ALA A 139 -9.34 -6.35 10.37
C ALA A 139 -10.18 -7.64 10.40
N ARG A 140 -10.58 -8.15 9.23
CA ARG A 140 -11.25 -9.45 9.09
C ARG A 140 -10.44 -10.60 9.69
N ARG A 141 -9.14 -10.65 9.41
CA ARG A 141 -8.27 -11.69 9.97
C ARG A 141 -8.11 -11.55 11.49
N LEU A 142 -8.09 -10.33 12.02
CA LEU A 142 -8.12 -10.10 13.46
C LEU A 142 -9.44 -10.58 14.09
N LYS A 143 -10.60 -10.28 13.49
CA LYS A 143 -11.89 -10.84 13.93
C LYS A 143 -11.87 -12.36 13.93
N ALA A 144 -11.32 -12.97 12.87
CA ALA A 144 -11.19 -14.42 12.77
C ALA A 144 -10.21 -15.03 13.80
N LEU A 145 -9.24 -14.26 14.30
CA LEU A 145 -8.40 -14.63 15.45
C LEU A 145 -9.07 -14.40 16.81
N GLY A 146 -10.32 -13.96 16.85
CA GLY A 146 -11.02 -13.64 18.10
C GLY A 146 -10.63 -12.27 18.68
N GLU A 147 -10.13 -11.36 17.85
CA GLU A 147 -9.69 -10.01 18.25
C GLU A 147 -10.59 -8.91 17.63
N PRO A 148 -11.91 -8.87 17.96
CA PRO A 148 -12.85 -7.93 17.35
C PRO A 148 -12.55 -6.47 17.72
N GLU A 149 -12.03 -6.21 18.92
CA GLU A 149 -11.69 -4.86 19.36
C GLU A 149 -10.49 -4.29 18.60
N GLU A 150 -9.45 -5.10 18.36
CA GLU A 150 -8.29 -4.69 17.55
C GLU A 150 -8.70 -4.48 16.10
N ALA A 151 -9.56 -5.35 15.56
CA ALA A 151 -10.11 -5.18 14.22
C ALA A 151 -10.87 -3.86 14.07
N HIS A 152 -11.75 -3.53 15.03
CA HIS A 152 -12.49 -2.27 15.02
C HIS A 152 -11.56 -1.06 15.13
N ARG A 153 -10.55 -1.13 16.01
CA ARG A 153 -9.52 -0.09 16.12
C ARG A 153 -8.78 0.11 14.80
N LEU A 154 -8.45 -0.97 14.08
CA LEU A 154 -7.78 -0.88 12.79
C LEU A 154 -8.65 -0.25 11.70
N GLU A 155 -9.95 -0.59 11.65
CA GLU A 155 -10.92 0.03 10.75
C GLU A 155 -11.09 1.53 11.05
N ALA A 156 -11.22 1.89 12.33
CA ALA A 156 -11.31 3.29 12.74
C ALA A 156 -10.06 4.10 12.36
N LEU A 157 -8.87 3.51 12.51
CA LEU A 157 -7.62 4.11 12.05
C LEU A 157 -7.61 4.34 10.54
N ALA A 158 -8.12 3.38 9.75
CA ALA A 158 -8.22 3.52 8.31
C ALA A 158 -9.16 4.66 7.91
N LEU A 159 -10.35 4.72 8.52
CA LEU A 159 -11.36 5.75 8.26
C LEU A 159 -10.91 7.16 8.64
N ALA A 160 -9.94 7.28 9.55
CA ALA A 160 -9.32 8.55 9.91
C ALA A 160 -8.28 9.05 8.88
N LEU A 161 -7.85 8.21 7.93
CA LEU A 161 -6.92 8.62 6.89
C LEU A 161 -7.62 9.54 5.87
N PRO A 162 -6.95 10.59 5.38
CA PRO A 162 -7.54 11.52 4.43
C PRO A 162 -8.09 10.81 3.17
N GLY A 163 -9.33 11.09 2.77
CA GLY A 163 -9.91 10.52 1.55
C GLY A 163 -10.45 9.09 1.67
N VAL A 164 -10.19 8.37 2.77
CA VAL A 164 -10.64 6.99 2.94
C VAL A 164 -12.12 6.90 3.29
N LYS A 165 -12.64 7.81 4.11
CA LYS A 165 -14.05 7.79 4.52
C LYS A 165 -14.99 7.96 3.33
N GLU A 166 -14.57 8.69 2.31
CA GLU A 166 -15.32 9.02 1.11
C GLU A 166 -15.50 7.81 0.18
N VAL A 167 -14.62 6.82 0.26
CA VAL A 167 -14.65 5.58 -0.56
C VAL A 167 -15.00 4.34 0.25
N ALA A 168 -15.07 4.45 1.57
CA ALA A 168 -15.43 3.34 2.43
C ALA A 168 -16.91 2.96 2.19
N SER A 169 -17.13 1.77 1.62
CA SER A 169 -18.47 1.21 1.51
C SER A 169 -19.02 0.87 2.89
N GLU A 170 -20.22 1.35 3.19
CA GLU A 170 -21.03 0.84 4.30
C GLU A 170 -21.70 -0.47 3.85
N GLY A 171 -21.55 -1.55 4.62
CA GLY A 171 -22.51 -2.67 4.52
C GLY A 171 -21.99 -4.05 4.12
N ASP A 172 -20.69 -4.31 4.12
CA ASP A 172 -20.24 -5.70 4.06
C ASP A 172 -20.15 -6.26 5.49
N GLU A 173 -21.22 -6.89 5.94
CA GLU A 173 -21.17 -7.74 7.13
C GLU A 173 -20.13 -8.84 6.90
N ASP A 174 -19.19 -8.99 7.84
CA ASP A 174 -18.15 -10.00 7.73
C ASP A 174 -18.77 -11.39 7.94
N GLU A 175 -18.99 -12.13 6.85
CA GLU A 175 -19.61 -13.47 6.85
C GLU A 175 -18.67 -14.59 7.35
N ASP A 176 -17.38 -14.28 7.43
CA ASP A 176 -16.33 -15.27 7.69
C ASP A 176 -16.35 -15.71 9.18
N PRO A 177 -16.64 -16.99 9.49
CA PRO A 177 -16.68 -17.44 10.87
C PRO A 177 -15.28 -17.35 11.51
N PRO A 178 -15.20 -17.21 12.85
CA PRO A 178 -13.93 -17.28 13.56
C PRO A 178 -13.14 -18.56 13.23
N LEU A 179 -11.81 -18.45 13.18
CA LEU A 179 -10.95 -19.64 13.12
C LEU A 179 -11.17 -20.49 14.37
N ASP A 180 -11.12 -21.81 14.22
CA ASP A 180 -11.11 -22.68 15.39
C ASP A 180 -9.85 -22.47 16.25
N GLY A 181 -9.90 -22.93 17.50
CA GLY A 181 -8.77 -22.74 18.43
C GLY A 181 -7.49 -23.48 18.04
N ALA A 182 -7.53 -24.48 17.17
CA ALA A 182 -6.32 -25.14 16.69
C ALA A 182 -5.61 -24.30 15.62
N CYS A 183 -6.37 -23.75 14.67
CA CYS A 183 -5.88 -22.86 13.62
C CYS A 183 -5.32 -21.56 14.21
N ARG A 184 -6.00 -20.96 15.20
CA ARG A 184 -5.52 -19.75 15.88
C ARG A 184 -4.18 -19.97 16.57
N ARG A 185 -4.07 -21.00 17.43
CA ARG A 185 -2.80 -21.36 18.09
C ARG A 185 -1.70 -21.66 17.08
N LEU A 186 -2.01 -22.39 16.02
CA LEU A 186 -1.04 -22.70 14.96
C LEU A 186 -0.54 -21.43 14.28
N PHE A 187 -1.42 -20.50 13.92
CA PHE A 187 -1.03 -19.23 13.33
C PHE A 187 -0.15 -18.40 14.27
N HIS A 188 -0.51 -18.30 15.55
CA HIS A 188 0.34 -17.64 16.55
C HIS A 188 1.72 -18.30 16.64
N ALA A 189 1.80 -19.64 16.60
CA ALA A 189 3.08 -20.34 16.63
C ALA A 189 3.92 -20.04 15.39
N ILE A 190 3.32 -20.09 14.20
CA ILE A 190 4.00 -19.76 12.93
C ILE A 190 4.50 -18.32 12.95
N ALA A 191 3.72 -17.37 13.46
CA ALA A 191 4.11 -15.97 13.54
C ALA A 191 5.27 -15.71 14.53
N LEU A 192 5.44 -16.56 15.54
CA LEU A 192 6.51 -16.43 16.54
C LEU A 192 7.83 -17.08 16.09
N VAL A 193 7.75 -18.32 15.58
CA VAL A 193 8.95 -19.15 15.34
C VAL A 193 9.08 -19.65 13.90
N GLY A 194 8.13 -19.36 13.02
CA GLY A 194 8.07 -19.89 11.67
C GLY A 194 7.40 -21.26 11.58
N LEU A 195 6.98 -21.63 10.36
CA LEU A 195 6.27 -22.88 10.09
C LEU A 195 7.05 -24.15 10.46
N PRO A 196 8.36 -24.29 10.17
CA PRO A 196 9.09 -25.52 10.50
C PRO A 196 9.10 -25.83 12.00
N GLN A 197 9.40 -24.83 12.84
CA GLN A 197 9.43 -24.98 14.29
C GLN A 197 8.03 -25.17 14.87
N ALA A 198 7.04 -24.40 14.39
CA ALA A 198 5.65 -24.55 14.83
C ALA A 198 5.11 -25.96 14.52
N ALA A 199 5.39 -26.50 13.33
CA ALA A 199 4.95 -27.82 12.92
C ALA A 199 5.60 -28.95 13.76
N ALA A 200 6.86 -28.77 14.19
CA ALA A 200 7.54 -29.75 15.05
C ALA A 200 6.87 -29.89 16.42
N VAL A 201 6.35 -28.80 16.98
CA VAL A 201 5.69 -28.77 18.29
C VAL A 201 4.21 -29.17 18.19
N PHE A 202 3.46 -28.49 17.32
CA PHE A 202 1.99 -28.62 17.28
C PHE A 202 1.49 -29.74 16.36
N LYS A 203 2.34 -30.28 15.48
CA LYS A 203 1.99 -31.36 14.53
C LYS A 203 0.63 -31.13 13.85
N PRO A 204 0.45 -29.98 13.17
CA PRO A 204 -0.85 -29.59 12.64
C PRO A 204 -1.33 -30.57 11.58
N LYS A 205 -2.65 -30.75 11.51
CA LYS A 205 -3.26 -31.49 10.40
C LYS A 205 -3.16 -30.67 9.10
N PRO A 206 -3.07 -31.30 7.92
CA PRO A 206 -3.01 -30.59 6.64
C PRO A 206 -4.16 -29.58 6.44
N GLU A 207 -5.37 -29.91 6.91
CA GLU A 207 -6.56 -29.07 6.75
C GLU A 207 -6.44 -27.74 7.50
N ALA A 208 -5.70 -27.71 8.62
CA ALA A 208 -5.46 -26.49 9.38
C ALA A 208 -4.53 -25.53 8.61
N LEU A 209 -3.48 -26.06 7.98
CA LEU A 209 -2.57 -25.27 7.14
C LEU A 209 -3.27 -24.77 5.88
N GLU A 210 -4.09 -25.62 5.25
CA GLU A 210 -4.91 -25.25 4.10
C GLU A 210 -5.89 -24.13 4.46
N THR A 211 -6.57 -24.22 5.60
CA THR A 211 -7.48 -23.17 6.09
C THR A 211 -6.74 -21.85 6.29
N LEU A 212 -5.56 -21.87 6.93
CA LEU A 212 -4.77 -20.67 7.14
C LEU A 212 -4.30 -20.06 5.81
N TRP A 213 -3.91 -20.87 4.83
CA TRP A 213 -3.50 -20.38 3.52
C TRP A 213 -4.67 -19.80 2.72
N GLN A 214 -5.79 -20.53 2.62
CA GLN A 214 -7.00 -20.09 1.89
C GLN A 214 -7.57 -18.79 2.46
N ARG A 215 -7.50 -18.60 3.78
CA ARG A 215 -7.96 -17.38 4.46
C ARG A 215 -6.89 -16.26 4.52
N GLY A 216 -5.74 -16.46 3.87
CA GLY A 216 -4.67 -15.46 3.73
C GLY A 216 -3.93 -15.16 5.04
N PHE A 217 -3.90 -16.09 5.99
CA PHE A 217 -3.04 -16.00 7.16
C PHE A 217 -1.60 -16.38 6.84
N LEU A 218 -1.38 -17.17 5.80
CA LEU A 218 -0.05 -17.54 5.32
C LEU A 218 0.20 -16.98 3.92
N ASP A 219 1.42 -16.53 3.67
CA ASP A 219 1.85 -16.08 2.35
C ASP A 219 2.20 -17.26 1.41
N GLY A 220 2.66 -16.97 0.19
CA GLY A 220 3.06 -18.01 -0.78
C GLY A 220 4.29 -18.84 -0.37
N ARG A 221 5.00 -18.45 0.69
CA ARG A 221 6.14 -19.18 1.27
C ARG A 221 5.76 -19.95 2.54
N GLY A 222 4.52 -19.81 2.99
CA GLY A 222 4.04 -20.39 4.26
C GLY A 222 4.46 -19.59 5.48
N GLU A 223 4.93 -18.34 5.31
CA GLU A 223 5.21 -17.42 6.40
C GLU A 223 3.92 -16.72 6.86
N ALA A 224 3.89 -16.26 8.11
CA ALA A 224 2.75 -15.51 8.61
C ALA A 224 2.59 -14.20 7.83
N ALA A 225 1.42 -14.01 7.21
CA ALA A 225 1.11 -12.83 6.42
C ALA A 225 1.11 -11.53 7.25
N PHE A 226 0.99 -11.65 8.58
CA PHE A 226 1.09 -10.53 9.50
C PHE A 226 1.48 -10.96 10.90
N ARG A 227 1.93 -9.99 11.71
CA ARG A 227 2.17 -10.20 13.13
C ARG A 227 0.84 -10.04 13.90
N PRO A 228 0.31 -11.10 14.52
CA PRO A 228 -0.87 -10.97 15.36
C PRO A 228 -0.55 -10.25 16.67
N PRO A 229 -1.57 -9.69 17.35
CA PRO A 229 -1.39 -9.14 18.69
C PRO A 229 -0.94 -10.21 19.70
N LEU A 230 -0.17 -9.79 20.70
CA LEU A 230 0.29 -10.65 21.81
C LEU A 230 -0.78 -10.79 22.91
N ASN A 231 -1.94 -11.34 22.51
CA ASN A 231 -3.09 -11.65 23.37
C ASN A 231 -2.79 -12.84 24.32
N LEU A 232 -3.78 -13.24 25.12
CA LEU A 232 -3.63 -14.37 26.05
C LEU A 232 -3.30 -15.68 25.32
N GLU A 233 -3.97 -15.96 24.20
CA GLU A 233 -3.76 -17.19 23.42
C GLU A 233 -2.33 -17.23 22.85
N ALA A 234 -1.85 -16.14 22.27
CA ALA A 234 -0.48 -15.97 21.77
C ALA A 234 0.57 -16.18 22.87
N ARG A 235 0.33 -15.66 24.08
CA ARG A 235 1.23 -15.86 25.23
C ARG A 235 1.24 -17.31 25.69
N GLN A 236 0.08 -17.98 25.70
CA GLN A 236 -0.01 -19.41 26.01
C GLN A 236 0.75 -20.25 24.97
N THR A 237 0.57 -19.94 23.68
CA THR A 237 1.32 -20.55 22.58
C THR A 237 2.83 -20.33 22.73
N ALA A 238 3.27 -19.11 23.06
CA ALA A 238 4.68 -18.82 23.30
C ALA A 238 5.26 -19.63 24.47
N LEU A 239 4.52 -19.77 25.56
CA LEU A 239 4.93 -20.60 26.70
C LEU A 239 5.01 -22.09 26.35
N GLU A 240 4.10 -22.59 25.51
CA GLU A 240 4.13 -23.97 25.01
C GLU A 240 5.34 -24.19 24.11
N LEU A 241 5.62 -23.29 23.17
CA LEU A 241 6.82 -23.31 22.34
C LEU A 241 8.10 -23.33 23.18
N ALA A 242 8.19 -22.46 24.19
CA ALA A 242 9.37 -22.37 25.06
C ALA A 242 9.62 -23.64 25.90
N ARG A 243 8.60 -24.49 26.11
CA ARG A 243 8.78 -25.80 26.77
C ARG A 243 9.39 -26.86 25.85
N HIS A 244 9.24 -26.69 24.55
CA HIS A 244 9.63 -27.68 23.54
C HIS A 244 10.85 -27.26 22.72
N LEU A 245 11.15 -25.97 22.63
CA LEU A 245 12.30 -25.43 21.92
C LEU A 245 13.45 -25.12 22.89
N PRO A 246 14.71 -25.37 22.49
CA PRO A 246 15.87 -25.01 23.31
C PRO A 246 15.95 -23.49 23.49
N LEU A 247 16.33 -23.04 24.70
CA LEU A 247 16.39 -21.63 25.15
C LEU A 247 17.12 -20.64 24.23
N ALA A 248 17.93 -21.11 23.27
CA ALA A 248 18.60 -20.26 22.29
C ALA A 248 17.74 -19.92 21.05
N GLN A 249 16.53 -20.50 20.93
CA GLN A 249 15.63 -20.41 19.78
C GLN A 249 14.19 -20.02 20.16
N ALA A 250 13.95 -19.66 21.43
CA ALA A 250 12.67 -19.18 21.97
C ALA A 250 12.73 -17.67 22.21
#